data_AF-A0A7X4F9C5-F1
#
_entry.id   AF-A0A7X4F9C5-F1
#
_cell.length_a   1.000
_cell.length_b   1.000
_cell.length_c   1.000
_cell.angle_alpha   90.00
_cell.angle_beta   90.00
_cell.angle_gamma   90.00
#
_symmetry.space_group_name_H-M   'P 1'
#
loop_
_entity.id
_entity.type
_entity.pdbx_description
1 polymer ?
#
loop_
_entity_poly.entity_id
_entity_poly.type
_entity_poly.pdbx_seq_one_letter_code
_entity_poly.pdbx_strand_id
1 'polypeptide(L)'
;MRDIMQNRRKKISYFIGLILLLCCETIAINAQTREEIAQNALRSTVVLNMESKGSNNSQGSGFLITDNLVVTNYHVIENATKGITKLAGTERAYDVDGYVAIDKDRDLAILMVSNLFAPPLPLGDSDTIQIGEIVYTVGNPRGLEGTFSDGIISNIQPDGNSGIRGKVIQITAPISEGSSGGAVLNSQGEVIGVAASTRKDGQNLNFAIPVNALKELWAQAGPVRPLTAEGSTTTAGNSVLSKLLNLIILSITVFGVVYFLPIVKVDGWQTAAGIAVGMGVLKVIGIGILTNPALPQGIELLMTAPPPDDIVHALDCVNCFPKLLFYLAKPPTYITIAAFLLAIANKVTPRFELNGFFNTYLIALVIVVIENVLHAFIPRL
;
A
#
# COMPACT_ATOMS: atom_id res chain seq x y z
N MET A 1 -79.33 28.47 4.31
CA MET A 1 -78.27 28.22 3.28
C MET A 1 -76.85 28.20 3.88
N ARG A 2 -76.49 29.13 4.79
CA ARG A 2 -75.18 29.10 5.49
C ARG A 2 -74.93 27.84 6.34
N ASP A 3 -75.92 27.39 7.12
CA ASP A 3 -75.75 26.22 8.00
C ASP A 3 -75.49 24.90 7.24
N ILE A 4 -76.12 24.74 6.07
CA ILE A 4 -75.92 23.57 5.21
C ILE A 4 -74.48 23.53 4.68
N MET A 5 -73.92 24.68 4.31
CA MET A 5 -72.53 24.79 3.85
C MET A 5 -71.53 24.55 4.97
N GLN A 6 -71.83 25.00 6.19
CA GLN A 6 -70.97 24.82 7.35
C GLN A 6 -70.91 23.36 7.80
N ASN A 7 -72.05 22.65 7.74
CA ASN A 7 -72.11 21.22 8.06
C ASN A 7 -71.39 20.35 7.01
N ARG A 8 -71.47 20.72 5.73
CA ARG A 8 -70.69 20.06 4.66
C ARG A 8 -69.19 20.25 4.84
N ARG A 9 -68.72 21.45 5.20
CA ARG A 9 -67.30 21.71 5.48
C ARG A 9 -66.77 20.89 6.66
N LYS A 10 -67.53 20.77 7.74
CA LYS A 10 -67.14 19.91 8.88
C LYS A 10 -67.03 18.44 8.48
N LYS A 11 -68.01 17.91 7.74
CA LYS A 11 -67.96 16.52 7.23
C LYS A 11 -66.77 16.25 6.31
N ILE A 12 -66.45 17.19 5.42
CA ILE A 12 -65.27 17.09 4.55
C ILE A 12 -63.98 17.13 5.38
N SER A 13 -63.91 17.99 6.40
CA SER A 13 -62.76 18.06 7.31
C SER A 13 -62.56 16.77 8.10
N TYR A 14 -63.64 16.16 8.61
CA TYR A 14 -63.56 14.87 9.30
C TYR A 14 -63.17 13.74 8.34
N PHE A 15 -63.64 13.77 7.09
CA PHE A 15 -63.31 12.77 6.09
C PHE A 15 -61.83 12.86 5.65
N ILE A 16 -61.31 14.08 5.45
CA ILE A 16 -59.89 14.31 5.18
C ILE A 16 -59.03 13.90 6.38
N GLY A 17 -59.46 14.23 7.60
CA GLY A 17 -58.78 13.81 8.83
C GLY A 17 -58.74 12.29 8.98
N LEU A 18 -59.83 11.58 8.65
CA LEU A 18 -59.90 10.12 8.69
C LEU A 18 -59.02 9.48 7.60
N ILE A 19 -58.97 10.05 6.39
CA ILE A 19 -58.07 9.60 5.32
C ILE A 19 -56.60 9.81 5.72
N LEU A 20 -56.26 10.94 6.32
CA LEU A 20 -54.91 11.19 6.82
C LEU A 20 -54.52 10.22 7.95
N LEU A 21 -55.46 9.88 8.84
CA LEU A 21 -55.25 8.89 9.90
C LEU A 21 -55.03 7.48 9.33
N LEU A 22 -55.83 7.09 8.34
CA LEU A 22 -55.73 5.80 7.65
C LEU A 22 -54.50 5.70 6.72
N CYS A 23 -54.06 6.81 6.13
CA CYS A 23 -52.81 6.86 5.36
C CYS A 23 -51.57 6.83 6.26
N CYS A 24 -51.67 7.31 7.50
CA CYS A 24 -50.55 7.31 8.46
C CYS A 24 -50.10 5.90 8.87
N GLU A 25 -50.95 4.88 8.72
CA GLU A 25 -50.64 3.48 9.06
C GLU A 25 -49.80 2.76 7.99
N THR A 26 -49.55 3.38 6.82
CA THR A 26 -48.88 2.69 5.69
C THR A 26 -47.42 3.06 5.46
N ILE A 27 -46.81 3.88 6.33
CA ILE A 27 -45.36 4.14 6.32
C ILE A 27 -44.72 3.44 7.53
N ALA A 28 -45.03 2.17 7.72
CA ALA A 28 -44.06 1.30 8.36
C ALA A 28 -42.91 1.16 7.36
N ILE A 29 -41.86 1.98 7.53
CA ILE A 29 -40.55 1.68 6.96
C ILE A 29 -40.27 0.24 7.38
N ASN A 30 -40.34 -0.70 6.43
CA ASN A 30 -40.16 -2.11 6.70
C ASN A 30 -38.67 -2.32 6.97
N ALA A 31 -38.25 -1.97 8.19
CA ALA A 31 -36.91 -2.20 8.67
C ALA A 31 -36.73 -3.72 8.75
N GLN A 32 -35.83 -4.25 7.94
CA GLN A 32 -35.53 -5.67 7.96
C GLN A 32 -35.07 -6.09 9.36
N THR A 33 -35.57 -7.22 9.82
CA THR A 33 -35.05 -7.85 11.03
C THR A 33 -33.63 -8.35 10.78
N ARG A 34 -32.83 -8.49 11.85
CA ARG A 34 -31.48 -9.04 11.73
C ARG A 34 -31.49 -10.47 11.15
N GLU A 35 -32.53 -11.25 11.46
CA GLU A 35 -32.73 -12.59 10.92
C GLU A 35 -32.98 -12.56 9.41
N GLU A 36 -33.78 -11.62 8.92
CA GLU A 36 -34.01 -11.42 7.48
C GLU A 36 -32.73 -10.97 6.76
N ILE A 37 -31.98 -10.03 7.35
CA ILE A 37 -30.69 -9.58 6.81
C ILE A 37 -29.74 -10.79 6.69
N ALA A 38 -29.62 -11.60 7.74
CA ALA A 38 -28.79 -12.80 7.72
C ALA A 38 -29.22 -13.78 6.62
N GLN A 39 -30.51 -14.12 6.54
CA GLN A 39 -31.02 -15.06 5.54
C GLN A 39 -30.84 -14.56 4.10
N ASN A 40 -30.98 -13.26 3.86
CA ASN A 40 -30.79 -12.66 2.54
C ASN A 40 -29.30 -12.63 2.17
N ALA A 41 -28.44 -12.24 3.12
CA ALA A 41 -27.00 -12.15 2.89
C ALA A 41 -26.35 -13.52 2.65
N LEU A 42 -26.74 -14.54 3.42
CA LEU A 42 -26.21 -15.90 3.29
C LEU A 42 -26.51 -16.51 1.91
N ARG A 43 -27.68 -16.20 1.34
CA ARG A 43 -28.06 -16.63 -0.02
C ARG A 43 -27.19 -16.04 -1.12
N SER A 44 -26.51 -14.93 -0.85
CA SER A 44 -25.57 -14.27 -1.77
C SER A 44 -24.11 -14.60 -1.47
N THR A 45 -23.82 -15.16 -0.30
CA THR A 45 -22.45 -15.39 0.17
C THR A 45 -21.86 -16.62 -0.50
N VAL A 46 -20.61 -16.51 -0.93
CA VAL A 46 -19.87 -17.62 -1.50
C VAL A 46 -18.61 -17.94 -0.70
N VAL A 47 -18.19 -19.21 -0.78
CA VAL A 47 -16.87 -19.69 -0.36
C VAL A 47 -15.99 -19.75 -1.59
N LEU A 48 -14.76 -19.24 -1.50
CA LEU A 48 -13.76 -19.32 -2.55
C LEU A 48 -12.63 -20.25 -2.11
N ASN A 49 -12.27 -21.21 -2.96
CA ASN A 49 -11.09 -22.05 -2.78
C ASN A 49 -10.19 -21.86 -4.01
N MET A 50 -9.02 -21.27 -3.80
CA MET A 50 -8.10 -20.86 -4.84
C MET A 50 -6.85 -21.73 -4.81
N GLU A 51 -6.50 -22.29 -5.96
CA GLU A 51 -5.32 -23.14 -6.14
C GLU A 51 -4.16 -22.34 -6.74
N SER A 52 -3.03 -22.35 -6.04
CA SER A 52 -1.83 -21.62 -6.44
C SER A 52 -0.69 -22.61 -6.72
N LYS A 53 0.06 -22.39 -7.82
CA LYS A 53 1.20 -23.25 -8.15
C LYS A 53 2.39 -22.94 -7.24
N GLY A 54 2.73 -23.86 -6.34
CA GLY A 54 3.94 -23.77 -5.50
C GLY A 54 3.79 -22.91 -4.24
N SER A 55 2.56 -22.52 -3.88
CA SER A 55 2.23 -21.95 -2.56
C SER A 55 1.10 -22.73 -1.91
N ASN A 56 0.75 -22.37 -0.68
CA ASN A 56 -0.47 -22.89 -0.06
C ASN A 56 -1.69 -22.37 -0.83
N ASN A 57 -2.70 -23.22 -0.94
CA ASN A 57 -4.03 -22.82 -1.43
C ASN A 57 -4.60 -21.72 -0.53
N SER A 58 -5.35 -20.80 -1.14
CA SER A 58 -6.03 -19.72 -0.43
C SER A 58 -7.52 -20.03 -0.31
N GLN A 59 -8.12 -19.67 0.82
CA GLN A 59 -9.54 -19.77 1.05
C GLN A 59 -10.06 -18.42 1.53
N GLY A 60 -11.22 -18.02 1.02
CA GLY A 60 -11.88 -16.78 1.42
C GLY A 60 -13.39 -16.82 1.21
N SER A 61 -13.99 -15.66 1.41
CA SER A 61 -15.39 -15.37 1.18
C SER A 61 -15.57 -14.45 -0.02
N GLY A 62 -16.79 -14.39 -0.51
CA GLY A 62 -17.25 -13.39 -1.45
C GLY A 62 -18.74 -13.23 -1.38
N PHE A 63 -19.28 -12.32 -2.19
CA PHE A 63 -20.72 -12.15 -2.35
C PHE A 63 -21.07 -11.67 -3.76
N LEU A 64 -22.31 -11.91 -4.20
CA LEU A 64 -22.76 -11.47 -5.50
C LEU A 64 -23.20 -10.00 -5.47
N ILE A 65 -22.81 -9.23 -6.50
CA ILE A 65 -23.29 -7.86 -6.74
C ILE A 65 -24.22 -7.77 -7.96
N THR A 66 -24.19 -8.78 -8.80
CA THR A 66 -25.14 -9.05 -9.87
C THR A 66 -25.05 -10.56 -10.20
N ASP A 67 -25.79 -11.01 -11.20
CA ASP A 67 -25.70 -12.38 -11.67
C ASP A 67 -24.27 -12.67 -12.14
N ASN A 68 -23.69 -13.78 -11.67
CA ASN A 68 -22.35 -14.26 -12.02
C ASN A 68 -21.15 -13.36 -11.64
N LEU A 69 -21.35 -12.18 -11.04
CA LEU A 69 -20.23 -11.35 -10.54
C LEU A 69 -20.08 -11.46 -9.04
N VAL A 70 -18.92 -11.96 -8.61
CA VAL A 70 -18.57 -12.18 -7.21
C VAL A 70 -17.50 -11.17 -6.79
N VAL A 71 -17.75 -10.47 -5.69
CA VAL A 71 -16.76 -9.60 -5.04
C VAL A 71 -15.98 -10.38 -4.00
N THR A 72 -14.68 -10.13 -3.92
CA THR A 72 -13.79 -10.65 -2.88
C THR A 72 -12.58 -9.75 -2.70
N ASN A 73 -11.62 -10.14 -1.86
CA ASN A 73 -10.34 -9.45 -1.76
C ASN A 73 -9.35 -9.92 -2.85
N TYR A 74 -8.43 -9.04 -3.22
CA TYR A 74 -7.37 -9.40 -4.16
C TYR A 74 -6.44 -10.46 -3.58
N HIS A 75 -6.06 -10.37 -2.30
CA HIS A 75 -5.18 -11.35 -1.67
C HIS A 75 -5.77 -12.77 -1.64
N VAL A 76 -7.11 -12.92 -1.70
CA VAL A 76 -7.76 -14.23 -1.77
C VAL A 76 -7.41 -14.94 -3.07
N ILE A 77 -7.35 -14.18 -4.18
CA ILE A 77 -7.09 -14.70 -5.53
C ILE A 77 -5.64 -14.51 -5.98
N GLU A 78 -4.81 -13.92 -5.14
CA GLU A 78 -3.43 -13.60 -5.47
C GLU A 78 -2.65 -14.89 -5.79
N ASN A 79 -1.95 -14.90 -6.93
CA ASN A 79 -1.23 -16.05 -7.48
C ASN A 79 -2.08 -17.28 -7.80
N ALA A 80 -3.41 -17.19 -7.70
CA ALA A 80 -4.30 -18.28 -8.05
C ALA A 80 -4.18 -18.60 -9.55
N THR A 81 -4.07 -19.88 -9.86
CA THR A 81 -4.10 -20.40 -11.23
C THR A 81 -5.45 -21.01 -11.59
N LYS A 82 -6.20 -21.43 -10.58
CA LYS A 82 -7.56 -21.95 -10.66
C LYS A 82 -8.30 -21.57 -9.40
N GLY A 83 -9.62 -21.52 -9.49
CA GLY A 83 -10.48 -21.30 -8.33
C GLY A 83 -11.81 -22.01 -8.54
N ILE A 84 -12.34 -22.54 -7.46
CA ILE A 84 -13.73 -22.99 -7.39
C ILE A 84 -14.46 -22.16 -6.35
N THR A 85 -15.73 -21.92 -6.60
CA THR A 85 -16.61 -21.25 -5.66
C THR A 85 -17.89 -22.04 -5.43
N LYS A 86 -18.50 -21.87 -4.27
CA LYS A 86 -19.83 -22.42 -3.96
C LYS A 86 -20.62 -21.43 -3.12
N LEU A 87 -21.94 -21.45 -3.25
CA LEU A 87 -22.81 -20.72 -2.33
C LEU A 87 -22.67 -21.32 -0.94
N ALA A 88 -22.60 -20.48 0.09
CA ALA A 88 -22.49 -20.91 1.47
C ALA A 88 -23.64 -21.86 1.84
N GLY A 89 -23.32 -22.99 2.47
CA GLY A 89 -24.32 -24.00 2.85
C GLY A 89 -24.82 -24.86 1.69
N THR A 90 -24.16 -24.80 0.53
CA THR A 90 -24.45 -25.67 -0.62
C THR A 90 -23.22 -26.49 -1.01
N GLU A 91 -23.46 -27.59 -1.73
CA GLU A 91 -22.40 -28.47 -2.23
C GLU A 91 -22.04 -28.20 -3.70
N ARG A 92 -22.87 -27.43 -4.41
CA ARG A 92 -22.64 -27.17 -5.84
C ARG A 92 -21.49 -26.19 -6.02
N ALA A 93 -20.40 -26.68 -6.60
CA ALA A 93 -19.26 -25.87 -6.98
C ALA A 93 -19.40 -25.33 -8.42
N TYR A 94 -18.79 -24.18 -8.65
CA TYR A 94 -18.70 -23.47 -9.92
C TYR A 94 -17.24 -23.08 -10.15
N ASP A 95 -16.78 -23.17 -11.40
CA ASP A 95 -15.45 -22.69 -11.76
C ASP A 95 -15.41 -21.17 -11.77
N VAL A 96 -14.33 -20.60 -11.25
CA VAL A 96 -14.04 -19.17 -11.40
C VAL A 96 -13.40 -18.96 -12.76
N ASP A 97 -14.11 -18.30 -13.67
CA ASP A 97 -13.63 -18.07 -15.05
C ASP A 97 -12.42 -17.12 -15.08
N GLY A 98 -12.36 -16.19 -14.13
CA GLY A 98 -11.39 -15.12 -14.11
C GLY A 98 -11.86 -13.92 -13.30
N TYR A 99 -11.21 -12.79 -13.51
CA TYR A 99 -11.60 -11.50 -12.95
C TYR A 99 -11.97 -10.50 -14.05
N VAL A 100 -12.93 -9.63 -13.77
CA VAL A 100 -13.31 -8.51 -14.64
C VAL A 100 -12.68 -7.18 -14.19
N ALA A 101 -12.32 -7.09 -12.91
CA ALA A 101 -11.64 -5.93 -12.32
C ALA A 101 -10.83 -6.35 -11.08
N ILE A 102 -9.67 -5.73 -10.87
CA ILE A 102 -8.87 -5.87 -9.65
C ILE A 102 -8.32 -4.51 -9.22
N ASP A 103 -8.19 -4.33 -7.92
CA ASP A 103 -7.49 -3.22 -7.30
C ASP A 103 -6.52 -3.78 -6.26
N LYS A 104 -5.23 -3.86 -6.64
CA LYS A 104 -4.18 -4.41 -5.77
C LYS A 104 -3.89 -3.50 -4.58
N ASP A 105 -4.07 -2.18 -4.74
CA ASP A 105 -3.76 -1.20 -3.70
C ASP A 105 -4.83 -1.19 -2.59
N ARG A 106 -6.10 -1.36 -2.98
CA ARG A 106 -7.26 -1.41 -2.06
C ARG A 106 -7.70 -2.81 -1.71
N ASP A 107 -7.00 -3.83 -2.20
CA ASP A 107 -7.26 -5.25 -1.93
C ASP A 107 -8.67 -5.72 -2.33
N LEU A 108 -9.11 -5.38 -3.54
CA LEU A 108 -10.41 -5.77 -4.08
C LEU A 108 -10.29 -6.52 -5.41
N ALA A 109 -11.20 -7.47 -5.63
CA ALA A 109 -11.38 -8.14 -6.91
C ALA A 109 -12.86 -8.38 -7.21
N ILE A 110 -13.20 -8.32 -8.50
CA ILE A 110 -14.50 -8.72 -9.03
C ILE A 110 -14.28 -9.89 -9.99
N LEU A 111 -14.81 -11.04 -9.63
CA LEU A 111 -14.69 -12.30 -10.34
C LEU A 111 -15.88 -12.54 -11.25
N MET A 112 -15.62 -13.23 -12.36
CA MET A 112 -16.66 -13.83 -13.19
C MET A 112 -16.79 -15.31 -12.85
N VAL A 113 -18.00 -15.75 -12.59
CA VAL A 113 -18.33 -17.15 -12.28
C VAL A 113 -19.56 -17.54 -13.08
N SER A 114 -19.34 -18.05 -14.29
CA SER A 114 -20.42 -18.44 -15.19
C SER A 114 -21.33 -19.48 -14.56
N ASN A 115 -22.63 -19.32 -14.78
CA ASN A 115 -23.71 -20.20 -14.31
C ASN A 115 -24.01 -20.14 -12.81
N LEU A 116 -23.38 -19.22 -12.06
CA LEU A 116 -23.72 -18.94 -10.67
C LEU A 116 -24.77 -17.82 -10.58
N PHE A 117 -26.02 -18.23 -10.35
CA PHE A 117 -27.15 -17.32 -10.17
C PHE A 117 -27.65 -17.38 -8.74
N ALA A 118 -27.56 -16.25 -8.04
CA ALA A 118 -28.08 -16.05 -6.70
C ALA A 118 -28.46 -14.59 -6.49
N PRO A 119 -29.34 -14.26 -5.54
CA PRO A 119 -29.72 -12.88 -5.27
C PRO A 119 -28.48 -12.01 -4.95
N PRO A 120 -28.24 -10.92 -5.67
CA PRO A 120 -27.15 -10.02 -5.35
C PRO A 120 -27.46 -9.20 -4.09
N LEU A 121 -26.42 -8.78 -3.38
CA LEU A 121 -26.56 -7.85 -2.26
C LEU A 121 -26.66 -6.40 -2.76
N PRO A 122 -27.59 -5.60 -2.20
CA PRO A 122 -27.66 -4.17 -2.52
C PRO A 122 -26.43 -3.45 -1.98
N LEU A 123 -25.88 -2.51 -2.76
CA LEU A 123 -24.73 -1.70 -2.35
C LEU A 123 -25.21 -0.38 -1.73
N GLY A 124 -24.87 -0.16 -0.46
CA GLY A 124 -25.16 1.07 0.27
C GLY A 124 -24.16 2.18 -0.07
N ASP A 125 -24.04 3.20 0.79
CA ASP A 125 -23.08 4.31 0.62
C ASP A 125 -22.13 4.40 1.82
N SER A 126 -20.84 4.15 1.59
CA SER A 126 -19.82 4.19 2.64
C SER A 126 -19.34 5.60 3.01
N ASP A 127 -19.77 6.65 2.30
CA ASP A 127 -19.43 8.03 2.67
C ASP A 127 -20.44 8.65 3.63
N THR A 128 -21.61 8.03 3.81
CA THR A 128 -22.66 8.48 4.75
C THR A 128 -22.64 7.76 6.09
N ILE A 129 -21.82 6.71 6.24
CA ILE A 129 -21.74 5.90 7.46
C ILE A 129 -21.15 6.68 8.63
N GLN A 130 -21.55 6.30 9.84
CA GLN A 130 -21.13 6.97 11.07
C GLN A 130 -20.57 6.00 12.10
N ILE A 131 -19.60 6.47 12.90
CA ILE A 131 -19.09 5.72 14.05
C ILE A 131 -20.24 5.44 15.02
N GLY A 132 -20.36 4.20 15.47
CA GLY A 132 -21.43 3.71 16.34
C GLY A 132 -22.59 3.04 15.62
N GLU A 133 -22.69 3.14 14.29
CA GLU A 133 -23.71 2.41 13.52
C GLU A 133 -23.51 0.90 13.64
N ILE A 134 -24.63 0.17 13.72
CA ILE A 134 -24.64 -1.30 13.74
C ILE A 134 -24.21 -1.82 12.38
N VAL A 135 -23.32 -2.81 12.42
CA VAL A 135 -22.90 -3.56 11.23
C VAL A 135 -23.09 -5.05 11.43
N TYR A 136 -23.32 -5.74 10.34
CA TYR A 136 -23.31 -7.19 10.27
C TYR A 136 -22.20 -7.65 9.32
N THR A 137 -21.54 -8.75 9.64
CA THR A 137 -20.59 -9.38 8.71
C THR A 137 -21.07 -10.78 8.38
N VAL A 138 -20.91 -11.15 7.11
CA VAL A 138 -21.22 -12.48 6.62
C VAL A 138 -20.02 -13.04 5.88
N GLY A 139 -19.67 -14.29 6.19
CA GLY A 139 -18.50 -14.94 5.58
C GLY A 139 -18.32 -16.37 6.07
N ASN A 140 -17.13 -16.93 5.83
CA ASN A 140 -16.82 -18.33 6.08
C ASN A 140 -15.54 -18.48 6.93
N PRO A 141 -15.52 -17.99 8.17
CA PRO A 141 -14.36 -18.07 9.06
C PRO A 141 -13.92 -19.52 9.25
N ARG A 142 -12.68 -19.83 8.88
CA ARG A 142 -12.05 -21.16 9.03
C ARG A 142 -12.87 -22.31 8.41
N GLY A 143 -13.60 -22.04 7.33
CA GLY A 143 -14.47 -23.02 6.68
C GLY A 143 -15.79 -23.29 7.41
N LEU A 144 -16.11 -22.53 8.47
CA LEU A 144 -17.45 -22.51 9.07
C LEU A 144 -18.37 -21.67 8.19
N GLU A 145 -18.93 -22.33 7.18
CA GLU A 145 -19.74 -21.69 6.15
C GLU A 145 -20.92 -20.91 6.72
N GLY A 146 -21.16 -19.73 6.17
CA GLY A 146 -22.34 -18.94 6.49
C GLY A 146 -22.37 -18.40 7.92
N THR A 147 -21.21 -18.01 8.45
CA THR A 147 -21.18 -17.32 9.74
C THR A 147 -21.69 -15.89 9.58
N PHE A 148 -22.64 -15.52 10.43
CA PHE A 148 -23.19 -14.19 10.55
C PHE A 148 -22.85 -13.62 11.93
N SER A 149 -22.23 -12.45 11.97
CA SER A 149 -21.85 -11.77 13.22
C SER A 149 -22.25 -10.31 13.21
N ASP A 150 -22.47 -9.72 14.38
CA ASP A 150 -22.83 -8.32 14.56
C ASP A 150 -21.73 -7.53 15.28
N GLY A 151 -21.79 -6.21 15.12
CA GLY A 151 -20.89 -5.27 15.78
C GLY A 151 -21.26 -3.83 15.43
N ILE A 152 -20.29 -2.93 15.53
CA ILE A 152 -20.45 -1.52 15.18
C ILE A 152 -19.27 -1.02 14.35
N ILE A 153 -19.48 0.10 13.65
CA ILE A 153 -18.39 0.93 13.14
C ILE A 153 -17.66 1.56 14.33
N SER A 154 -16.42 1.16 14.56
CA SER A 154 -15.59 1.67 15.65
C SER A 154 -14.84 2.94 15.26
N ASN A 155 -14.40 3.02 14.01
CA ASN A 155 -13.64 4.14 13.49
C ASN A 155 -13.65 4.15 11.95
N ILE A 156 -13.30 5.28 11.35
CA ILE A 156 -13.07 5.43 9.91
C ILE A 156 -11.66 6.00 9.74
N GLN A 157 -10.76 5.22 9.13
CA GLN A 157 -9.35 5.60 9.00
C GLN A 157 -9.06 6.01 7.55
N PRO A 158 -8.68 7.27 7.27
CA PRO A 158 -8.56 7.77 5.89
C PRO A 158 -7.33 7.24 5.15
N ASP A 159 -6.26 6.89 5.87
CA ASP A 159 -4.95 6.58 5.29
C ASP A 159 -4.69 5.07 5.12
N GLY A 160 -5.68 4.24 5.43
CA GLY A 160 -5.59 2.78 5.34
C GLY A 160 -4.96 2.12 6.56
N ASN A 161 -4.58 0.85 6.40
CA ASN A 161 -3.98 0.03 7.44
C ASN A 161 -3.13 -1.08 6.79
N SER A 162 -1.93 -1.32 7.34
CA SER A 162 -1.08 -2.52 7.13
C SER A 162 -1.42 -3.39 5.92
N GLY A 163 -1.23 -2.88 4.69
CA GLY A 163 -1.44 -3.62 3.44
C GLY A 163 -2.58 -3.11 2.55
N ILE A 164 -3.54 -2.35 3.10
CA ILE A 164 -4.63 -1.72 2.34
C ILE A 164 -4.37 -0.21 2.30
N ARG A 165 -4.29 0.35 1.09
CA ARG A 165 -4.13 1.80 0.88
C ARG A 165 -5.48 2.49 0.80
N GLY A 166 -5.57 3.70 1.34
CA GLY A 166 -6.78 4.51 1.31
C GLY A 166 -7.78 4.15 2.41
N LYS A 167 -8.94 4.83 2.41
CA LYS A 167 -9.93 4.76 3.50
C LYS A 167 -10.29 3.31 3.87
N VAL A 168 -10.28 2.98 5.16
CA VAL A 168 -10.78 1.71 5.71
C VAL A 168 -11.78 1.95 6.85
N ILE A 169 -12.75 1.05 6.96
CA ILE A 169 -13.76 1.04 8.02
C ILE A 169 -13.27 0.08 9.10
N GLN A 170 -13.09 0.57 10.32
CA GLN A 170 -12.81 -0.30 11.47
C GLN A 170 -14.11 -0.74 12.11
N ILE A 171 -14.28 -2.04 12.31
CA ILE A 171 -15.49 -2.66 12.88
C ILE A 171 -15.17 -3.52 14.09
N THR A 172 -16.13 -3.67 15.01
CA THR A 172 -16.00 -4.63 16.12
C THR A 172 -16.52 -6.02 15.77
N ALA A 173 -17.32 -6.14 14.71
CA ALA A 173 -17.92 -7.41 14.31
C ALA A 173 -16.80 -8.45 14.08
N PRO A 174 -16.85 -9.63 14.73
CA PRO A 174 -15.81 -10.64 14.61
C PRO A 174 -15.64 -11.13 13.18
N ILE A 175 -14.41 -11.07 12.69
CA ILE A 175 -13.95 -11.73 11.46
C ILE A 175 -12.69 -12.54 11.78
N SER A 176 -12.41 -13.56 10.98
CA SER A 176 -11.16 -14.32 11.08
C SER A 176 -10.69 -14.79 9.70
N GLU A 177 -9.60 -15.55 9.65
CA GLU A 177 -9.14 -16.19 8.42
C GLU A 177 -10.29 -16.95 7.74
N GLY A 178 -10.48 -16.73 6.43
CA GLY A 178 -11.62 -17.22 5.68
C GLY A 178 -12.82 -16.26 5.59
N SER A 179 -12.90 -15.23 6.44
CA SER A 179 -13.91 -14.15 6.30
C SER A 179 -13.50 -13.07 5.27
N SER A 180 -12.23 -13.04 4.85
CA SER A 180 -11.73 -12.11 3.82
C SER A 180 -12.57 -12.17 2.56
N GLY A 181 -13.05 -11.03 2.09
CA GLY A 181 -13.91 -10.87 0.93
C GLY A 181 -15.42 -10.94 1.25
N GLY A 182 -15.79 -11.26 2.49
CA GLY A 182 -17.17 -11.27 2.96
C GLY A 182 -17.81 -9.87 3.03
N ALA A 183 -19.13 -9.80 2.98
CA ALA A 183 -19.85 -8.54 3.02
C ALA A 183 -19.95 -7.98 4.45
N VAL A 184 -19.82 -6.67 4.58
CA VAL A 184 -20.17 -5.90 5.77
C VAL A 184 -21.40 -5.05 5.47
N LEU A 185 -22.49 -5.28 6.21
CA LEU A 185 -23.82 -4.76 5.94
C LEU A 185 -24.23 -3.73 7.00
N ASN A 186 -24.99 -2.72 6.60
CA ASN A 186 -25.70 -1.83 7.52
C ASN A 186 -27.02 -2.47 8.02
N SER A 187 -27.77 -1.73 8.85
CA SER A 187 -29.08 -2.17 9.37
C SER A 187 -30.19 -2.27 8.32
N GLN A 188 -29.93 -1.86 7.08
CA GLN A 188 -30.84 -1.98 5.94
C GLN A 188 -30.51 -3.21 5.07
N GLY A 189 -29.48 -3.98 5.44
CA GLY A 189 -29.01 -5.12 4.65
C GLY A 189 -28.20 -4.73 3.41
N GLU A 190 -27.74 -3.48 3.34
CA GLU A 190 -26.92 -2.97 2.24
C GLU A 190 -25.43 -3.09 2.57
N VAL A 191 -24.63 -3.48 1.58
CA VAL A 191 -23.18 -3.57 1.71
C VAL A 191 -22.59 -2.17 1.89
N ILE A 192 -21.92 -1.94 3.00
CA ILE A 192 -21.13 -0.74 3.27
C ILE A 192 -19.62 -1.00 3.22
N GLY A 193 -19.20 -2.26 3.24
CA GLY A 193 -17.80 -2.63 3.03
C GLY A 193 -17.55 -4.10 2.75
N VAL A 194 -16.29 -4.42 2.47
CA VAL A 194 -15.79 -5.78 2.21
C VAL A 194 -14.78 -6.12 3.31
N ALA A 195 -15.07 -7.14 4.12
CA ALA A 195 -14.19 -7.58 5.21
C ALA A 195 -12.83 -7.99 4.66
N ALA A 196 -11.72 -7.48 5.21
CA ALA A 196 -10.41 -7.62 4.58
C ALA A 196 -9.31 -8.10 5.53
N SER A 197 -9.19 -7.51 6.72
CA SER A 197 -8.08 -7.84 7.62
C SER A 197 -8.42 -7.67 9.10
N THR A 198 -7.68 -8.37 9.94
CA THR A 198 -7.75 -8.26 11.40
C THR A 198 -6.35 -7.99 11.97
N ARG A 199 -6.27 -7.16 13.01
CA ARG A 199 -5.03 -6.92 13.75
C ARG A 199 -4.92 -7.90 14.90
N LYS A 200 -3.86 -8.70 14.91
CA LYS A 200 -3.62 -9.77 15.89
C LYS A 200 -3.11 -9.26 17.26
N ASP A 201 -2.68 -8.01 17.34
CA ASP A 201 -2.15 -7.37 18.56
C ASP A 201 -3.23 -6.72 19.43
N GLY A 202 -4.50 -6.84 19.04
CA GLY A 202 -5.64 -6.40 19.83
C GLY A 202 -6.88 -7.26 19.56
N GLN A 203 -7.93 -7.04 20.36
CA GLN A 203 -9.22 -7.71 20.18
C GLN A 203 -10.19 -6.78 19.44
N ASN A 204 -11.02 -7.34 18.56
CA ASN A 204 -12.04 -6.61 17.79
C ASN A 204 -11.47 -5.44 16.96
N LEU A 205 -10.22 -5.60 16.49
CA LEU A 205 -9.58 -4.69 15.55
C LEU A 205 -9.70 -5.27 14.13
N ASN A 206 -10.89 -5.13 13.55
CA ASN A 206 -11.23 -5.67 12.25
C ASN A 206 -11.46 -4.55 11.25
N PHE A 207 -11.13 -4.81 9.99
CA PHE A 207 -11.10 -3.79 8.94
C PHE A 207 -11.84 -4.24 7.70
N ALA A 208 -12.61 -3.32 7.13
CA ALA A 208 -13.33 -3.50 5.88
C ALA A 208 -12.99 -2.38 4.88
N ILE A 209 -12.95 -2.74 3.61
CA ILE A 209 -12.76 -1.80 2.50
C ILE A 209 -14.11 -1.15 2.18
N PRO A 210 -14.22 0.18 2.09
CA PRO A 210 -15.48 0.88 1.85
C PRO A 210 -16.16 0.47 0.54
N VAL A 211 -17.48 0.30 0.53
CA VAL A 211 -18.23 -0.11 -0.67
C VAL A 211 -18.08 0.87 -1.83
N ASN A 212 -17.85 2.17 -1.58
CA ASN A 212 -17.63 3.13 -2.67
C ASN A 212 -16.32 2.84 -3.44
N ALA A 213 -15.29 2.27 -2.79
CA ALA A 213 -14.10 1.79 -3.48
C ALA A 213 -14.43 0.61 -4.42
N LEU A 214 -15.33 -0.28 -4.00
CA LEU A 214 -15.86 -1.35 -4.84
C LEU A 214 -16.66 -0.78 -6.02
N LYS A 215 -17.52 0.22 -5.81
CA LYS A 215 -18.27 0.87 -6.90
C LYS A 215 -17.35 1.50 -7.94
N GLU A 216 -16.30 2.19 -7.49
CA GLU A 216 -15.27 2.76 -8.37
C GLU A 216 -14.54 1.68 -9.17
N LEU A 217 -14.21 0.55 -8.55
CA LEU A 217 -13.60 -0.59 -9.23
C LEU A 217 -14.57 -1.22 -10.25
N TRP A 218 -15.84 -1.36 -9.87
CA TRP A 218 -16.87 -1.94 -10.72
C TRP A 218 -17.14 -1.10 -11.97
N ALA A 219 -17.09 0.24 -11.85
CA ALA A 219 -17.19 1.14 -13.00
C ALA A 219 -16.06 0.94 -14.03
N GLN A 220 -14.95 0.31 -13.64
CA GLN A 220 -13.79 0.01 -14.49
C GLN A 220 -13.78 -1.45 -14.98
N ALA A 221 -14.84 -2.22 -14.71
CA ALA A 221 -14.91 -3.62 -15.10
C ALA A 221 -14.81 -3.79 -16.61
N GLY A 222 -13.93 -4.70 -17.02
CA GLY A 222 -13.64 -5.01 -18.42
C GLY A 222 -13.99 -6.45 -18.80
N PRO A 223 -13.48 -6.94 -19.93
CA PRO A 223 -13.62 -8.35 -20.31
C PRO A 223 -12.94 -9.26 -19.27
N VAL A 224 -13.42 -10.50 -19.18
CA VAL A 224 -12.87 -11.52 -18.26
C VAL A 224 -11.39 -11.78 -18.59
N ARG A 225 -10.55 -11.71 -17.56
CA ARG A 225 -9.12 -12.03 -17.62
C ARG A 225 -8.85 -13.28 -16.79
N PRO A 226 -8.03 -14.23 -17.27
CA PRO A 226 -7.73 -15.45 -16.53
C PRO A 226 -7.11 -15.18 -15.15
N LEU A 227 -7.34 -16.08 -14.20
CA LEU A 227 -6.56 -16.17 -12.97
C LEU A 227 -5.13 -16.59 -13.34
N THR A 228 -4.25 -15.63 -13.56
CA THR A 228 -2.84 -15.90 -13.81
C THR A 228 -2.10 -15.91 -12.48
N ALA A 229 -1.36 -16.99 -12.20
CA ALA A 229 -0.14 -16.84 -11.43
C ALA A 229 0.72 -15.87 -12.25
N GLU A 230 0.80 -14.61 -11.82
CA GLU A 230 1.84 -13.72 -12.28
C GLU A 230 3.16 -14.38 -11.89
N GLY A 231 3.69 -15.22 -12.78
CA GLY A 231 5.11 -15.48 -12.81
C GLY A 231 5.72 -14.14 -13.13
N SER A 232 6.06 -13.37 -12.07
CA SER A 232 6.91 -12.19 -12.04
C SER A 232 7.38 -11.76 -13.45
N THR A 233 6.48 -11.21 -14.24
CA THR A 233 6.86 -10.16 -15.18
C THR A 233 6.69 -8.92 -14.36
N THR A 234 7.61 -8.79 -13.41
CA THR A 234 7.93 -7.52 -12.82
C THR A 234 8.14 -6.58 -13.99
N THR A 235 7.17 -5.69 -14.20
CA THR A 235 7.45 -4.33 -14.67
C THR A 235 8.26 -3.62 -13.56
N ALA A 236 9.38 -4.23 -13.14
CA ALA A 236 10.45 -3.62 -12.36
C ALA A 236 11.36 -2.77 -13.26
N GLY A 237 10.95 -2.53 -14.51
CA GLY A 237 11.63 -1.62 -15.42
C GLY A 237 11.60 -0.16 -14.97
N ASN A 238 10.70 0.23 -14.06
CA ASN A 238 10.49 1.65 -13.77
C ASN A 238 10.78 2.07 -12.32
N SER A 239 10.84 1.18 -11.33
CA SER A 239 11.07 1.60 -9.93
C SER A 239 12.54 1.54 -9.52
N VAL A 240 13.27 0.50 -9.95
CA VAL A 240 14.71 0.39 -9.70
C VAL A 240 15.47 1.29 -10.67
N LEU A 241 15.05 1.35 -11.92
CA LEU A 241 15.64 2.22 -12.94
C LEU A 241 15.39 3.70 -12.63
N SER A 242 14.22 4.10 -12.14
CA SER A 242 13.98 5.48 -11.68
C SER A 242 14.71 5.81 -10.39
N LYS A 243 14.86 4.87 -9.45
CA LYS A 243 15.68 5.06 -8.25
C LYS A 243 17.17 5.20 -8.61
N LEU A 244 17.68 4.38 -9.52
CA LEU A 244 19.04 4.48 -10.05
C LEU A 244 19.24 5.77 -10.85
N LEU A 245 18.29 6.14 -11.70
CA LEU A 245 18.33 7.39 -12.47
C LEU A 245 18.32 8.60 -11.54
N ASN A 246 17.49 8.61 -10.50
CA ASN A 246 17.48 9.68 -9.50
C ASN A 246 18.75 9.71 -8.66
N LEU A 247 19.34 8.55 -8.32
CA LEU A 247 20.62 8.49 -7.60
C LEU A 247 21.78 8.99 -8.47
N ILE A 248 21.76 8.68 -9.77
CA ILE A 248 22.74 9.15 -10.76
C ILE A 248 22.56 10.66 -11.02
N ILE A 249 21.32 11.14 -11.15
CA ILE A 249 21.05 12.58 -11.31
C ILE A 249 21.47 13.33 -10.03
N LEU A 250 21.19 12.79 -8.84
CA LEU A 250 21.60 13.39 -7.58
C LEU A 250 23.12 13.40 -7.44
N SER A 251 23.82 12.33 -7.84
CA SER A 251 25.29 12.29 -7.79
C SER A 251 25.93 13.25 -8.79
N ILE A 252 25.40 13.35 -10.02
CA ILE A 252 25.84 14.32 -11.04
C ILE A 252 25.55 15.75 -10.59
N THR A 253 24.40 16.01 -9.97
CA THR A 253 24.02 17.35 -9.51
C THR A 253 24.87 17.76 -8.31
N VAL A 254 25.11 16.86 -7.35
CA VAL A 254 25.99 17.12 -6.20
C VAL A 254 27.44 17.29 -6.66
N PHE A 255 27.96 16.45 -7.56
CA PHE A 255 29.31 16.62 -8.11
C PHE A 255 29.43 17.87 -8.99
N GLY A 256 28.44 18.17 -9.82
CA GLY A 256 28.39 19.35 -10.67
C GLY A 256 28.32 20.65 -9.86
N VAL A 257 27.53 20.69 -8.78
CA VAL A 257 27.43 21.88 -7.92
C VAL A 257 28.69 22.07 -7.08
N VAL A 258 29.36 20.99 -6.65
CA VAL A 258 30.59 21.05 -5.85
C VAL A 258 31.82 21.43 -6.70
N TYR A 259 31.88 21.02 -7.97
CA TYR A 259 33.05 21.23 -8.83
C TYR A 259 32.88 22.25 -9.97
N PHE A 260 31.65 22.65 -10.31
CA PHE A 260 31.34 23.55 -11.43
C PHE A 260 30.57 24.82 -11.01
N LEU A 261 30.97 25.44 -9.89
CA LEU A 261 30.84 26.90 -9.73
C LEU A 261 32.23 27.54 -9.78
N PRO A 262 32.38 28.68 -10.46
CA PRO A 262 33.14 28.74 -11.69
C PRO A 262 34.63 28.94 -11.45
N ILE A 263 35.45 28.23 -12.24
CA ILE A 263 36.81 28.67 -12.58
C ILE A 263 36.65 29.91 -13.47
N VAL A 264 36.34 31.06 -12.88
CA VAL A 264 36.59 32.36 -13.49
C VAL A 264 37.33 33.19 -12.46
N LYS A 265 38.63 33.34 -12.69
CA LYS A 265 39.51 34.22 -11.95
C LYS A 265 39.07 35.66 -12.23
N VAL A 266 38.59 36.37 -11.22
CA VAL A 266 38.48 37.84 -11.25
C VAL A 266 39.27 38.34 -10.06
N ASP A 267 40.32 39.11 -10.33
CA ASP A 267 41.21 39.62 -9.30
C ASP A 267 40.49 40.68 -8.46
N GLY A 268 40.55 40.50 -7.13
CA GLY A 268 40.02 41.45 -6.15
C GLY A 268 38.65 41.08 -5.60
N TRP A 269 38.65 40.43 -4.43
CA TRP A 269 37.51 40.24 -3.52
C TRP A 269 36.48 39.15 -3.91
N GLN A 270 36.03 38.39 -2.89
CA GLN A 270 34.80 37.56 -2.82
C GLN A 270 34.86 36.01 -2.85
N THR A 271 35.92 35.37 -2.34
CA THR A 271 35.86 33.94 -1.94
C THR A 271 35.14 33.70 -0.61
N ALA A 272 35.15 34.66 0.31
CA ALA A 272 34.50 34.50 1.62
C ALA A 272 32.96 34.54 1.56
N ALA A 273 32.38 35.27 0.60
CA ALA A 273 30.93 35.41 0.47
C ALA A 273 30.24 34.13 -0.06
N GLY A 274 30.89 33.41 -0.99
CA GLY A 274 30.34 32.17 -1.56
C GLY A 274 30.31 30.98 -0.59
N ILE A 275 31.32 30.86 0.28
CA ILE A 275 31.42 29.78 1.28
C ILE A 275 30.35 29.93 2.37
N ALA A 276 30.05 31.17 2.79
CA ALA A 276 29.03 31.45 3.81
C ALA A 276 27.61 31.09 3.34
N VAL A 277 27.29 31.35 2.06
CA VAL A 277 25.99 30.99 1.47
C VAL A 277 25.85 29.46 1.33
N GLY A 278 26.91 28.76 0.93
CA GLY A 278 26.93 27.29 0.82
C GLY A 278 26.76 26.55 2.16
N MET A 279 27.42 27.03 3.22
CA MET A 279 27.24 26.48 4.57
C MET A 279 25.85 26.78 5.17
N GLY A 280 25.24 27.92 4.80
CA GLY A 280 23.88 28.28 5.23
C GLY A 280 22.80 27.33 4.68
N VAL A 281 22.93 26.91 3.42
CA VAL A 281 22.00 25.97 2.78
C VAL A 281 22.15 24.55 3.33
N LEU A 282 23.38 24.08 3.62
CA LEU A 282 23.63 22.77 4.24
C LEU A 282 23.03 22.65 5.66
N LYS A 283 23.05 23.74 6.43
CA LYS A 283 22.55 23.75 7.82
C LYS A 283 21.02 23.67 7.89
N VAL A 284 20.31 24.27 6.94
CA VAL A 284 18.84 24.22 6.83
C VAL A 284 18.36 22.82 6.46
N ILE A 285 19.10 22.12 5.57
CA ILE A 285 18.80 20.74 5.20
C ILE A 285 19.12 19.77 6.34
N GLY A 286 20.21 19.99 7.10
CA GLY A 286 20.57 19.18 8.27
C GLY A 286 19.59 19.27 9.44
N ILE A 287 18.95 20.43 9.67
CA ILE A 287 17.94 20.60 10.72
C ILE A 287 16.61 19.93 10.36
N GLY A 288 16.23 19.89 9.08
CA GLY A 288 15.01 19.19 8.61
C GLY A 288 15.06 17.66 8.74
N ILE A 289 16.26 17.07 8.84
CA ILE A 289 16.47 15.64 9.10
C ILE A 289 16.42 15.34 10.61
N LEU A 290 16.73 16.32 11.47
CA LEU A 290 16.82 16.17 12.94
C LEU A 290 15.48 16.26 13.69
N THR A 291 14.34 16.38 13.01
CA THR A 291 13.01 16.46 13.67
C THR A 291 12.09 15.27 13.39
N ASN A 292 12.61 14.14 12.92
CA ASN A 292 11.80 12.92 12.73
C ASN A 292 11.91 11.99 13.97
N PRO A 293 10.82 11.78 14.75
CA PRO A 293 10.89 11.21 16.10
C PRO A 293 10.94 9.66 16.20
N ALA A 294 11.27 8.95 15.11
CA ALA A 294 11.27 7.49 15.11
C ALA A 294 12.70 6.92 15.02
N LEU A 295 13.37 6.74 16.17
CA LEU A 295 14.32 5.64 16.47
C LEU A 295 15.00 5.81 17.84
N PRO A 296 14.35 5.43 18.97
CA PRO A 296 15.03 5.21 20.24
C PRO A 296 15.19 3.72 20.51
N GLN A 297 16.40 3.14 20.39
CA GLN A 297 16.81 1.88 21.06
C GLN A 297 18.28 1.44 20.85
N GLY A 298 19.25 2.37 20.78
CA GLY A 298 20.63 1.98 20.44
C GLY A 298 21.76 2.75 21.12
N ILE A 299 21.53 3.40 22.26
CA ILE A 299 22.59 4.14 22.96
C ILE A 299 22.60 3.74 24.43
N GLU A 300 23.16 2.56 24.72
CA GLU A 300 23.63 2.22 26.06
C GLU A 300 24.69 1.10 26.01
N LEU A 301 25.81 1.30 25.31
CA LEU A 301 27.06 0.57 25.61
C LEU A 301 28.28 1.21 24.95
N LEU A 302 28.69 2.40 25.37
CA LEU A 302 30.02 2.95 25.07
C LEU A 302 30.41 3.99 26.13
N MET A 303 30.44 3.55 27.39
CA MET A 303 31.19 4.17 28.47
C MET A 303 31.99 3.02 29.08
N THR A 304 33.28 2.87 28.78
CA THR A 304 34.35 3.48 29.58
C THR A 304 35.64 3.64 28.75
N ALA A 305 36.15 4.86 28.66
CA ALA A 305 37.57 5.13 28.42
C ALA A 305 38.05 6.15 29.47
N PRO A 306 39.21 5.93 30.12
CA PRO A 306 39.78 6.83 31.13
C PRO A 306 40.44 8.07 30.50
N PRO A 307 40.80 9.08 31.31
CA PRO A 307 41.06 10.45 30.87
C PRO A 307 42.55 10.67 30.49
N PRO A 308 42.92 11.89 30.04
CA PRO A 308 43.83 12.15 28.95
C PRO A 308 45.28 12.03 29.37
N ASP A 309 46.16 11.70 28.43
CA ASP A 309 47.28 12.58 28.06
C ASP A 309 47.90 12.14 26.73
N ASP A 310 48.13 13.15 25.87
CA ASP A 310 49.03 13.19 24.70
C ASP A 310 48.66 12.48 23.38
N ILE A 311 47.91 13.24 22.57
CA ILE A 311 47.59 13.02 21.14
C ILE A 311 48.77 13.30 20.18
N VAL A 312 49.95 13.67 20.67
CA VAL A 312 51.04 14.17 19.80
C VAL A 312 51.99 13.07 19.30
N HIS A 313 51.90 11.83 19.79
CA HIS A 313 52.89 10.78 19.49
C HIS A 313 52.52 9.72 18.43
N ALA A 314 51.39 9.83 17.75
CA ALA A 314 50.95 8.82 16.76
C ALA A 314 51.53 9.00 15.34
N LEU A 315 52.38 10.01 15.08
CA LEU A 315 52.81 10.36 13.72
C LEU A 315 54.25 9.97 13.34
N ASP A 316 55.04 9.32 14.20
CA ASP A 316 56.51 9.25 13.98
C ASP A 316 57.16 7.85 13.92
N CYS A 317 56.47 6.79 13.46
CA CYS A 317 57.14 5.51 13.16
C CYS A 317 57.13 5.16 11.67
N VAL A 318 58.08 5.77 10.96
CA VAL A 318 58.40 5.67 9.53
C VAL A 318 58.96 4.29 9.12
N ASN A 319 59.33 3.42 10.06
CA ASN A 319 59.72 2.03 9.80
C ASN A 319 58.58 0.99 9.92
N CYS A 320 57.37 1.42 10.26
CA CYS A 320 56.16 0.57 10.15
C CYS A 320 55.44 0.74 8.81
N PHE A 321 55.77 1.77 8.03
CA PHE A 321 55.06 2.08 6.79
C PHE A 321 55.23 1.02 5.68
N PRO A 322 56.39 0.35 5.50
CA PRO A 322 56.52 -0.74 4.53
C PRO A 322 55.74 -2.02 4.91
N LYS A 323 55.42 -2.23 6.20
CA LYS A 323 54.61 -3.37 6.68
C LYS A 323 53.11 -3.06 6.76
N LEU A 324 52.72 -1.80 7.00
CA LEU A 324 51.32 -1.39 6.94
C LEU A 324 50.83 -1.25 5.49
N LEU A 325 51.70 -0.81 4.55
CA LEU A 325 51.38 -0.88 3.11
C LEU A 325 51.24 -2.32 2.60
N PHE A 326 51.98 -3.28 3.17
CA PHE A 326 51.83 -4.70 2.84
C PHE A 326 50.54 -5.32 3.42
N TYR A 327 49.95 -4.69 4.45
CA TYR A 327 48.71 -5.13 5.09
C TYR A 327 47.46 -4.41 4.55
N LEU A 328 47.61 -3.18 4.06
CA LEU A 328 46.55 -2.41 3.39
C LEU A 328 46.57 -2.56 1.86
N ALA A 329 47.41 -3.44 1.32
CA ALA A 329 47.45 -3.85 -0.09
C ALA A 329 46.92 -5.28 -0.33
N LYS A 330 45.70 -5.57 0.14
CA LYS A 330 44.76 -6.47 -0.56
C LYS A 330 43.39 -5.79 -0.64
N PRO A 331 42.90 -5.50 -1.85
CA PRO A 331 43.39 -4.32 -2.54
C PRO A 331 42.34 -3.19 -2.63
N PRO A 332 42.53 -2.13 -1.84
CA PRO A 332 42.25 -0.73 -2.17
C PRO A 332 43.47 -0.02 -2.79
N THR A 333 44.51 -0.79 -3.17
CA THR A 333 45.80 -0.33 -3.72
C THR A 333 45.65 0.51 -5.00
N TYR A 334 44.54 0.37 -5.72
CA TYR A 334 44.28 1.13 -6.94
C TYR A 334 44.07 2.63 -6.69
N ILE A 335 43.49 3.04 -5.55
CA ILE A 335 43.19 4.46 -5.27
C ILE A 335 44.48 5.24 -5.00
N THR A 336 45.43 4.62 -4.31
CA THR A 336 46.75 5.19 -4.00
C THR A 336 47.67 5.19 -5.23
N ILE A 337 47.57 4.17 -6.09
CA ILE A 337 48.27 4.13 -7.40
C ILE A 337 47.66 5.17 -8.37
N ALA A 338 46.34 5.37 -8.36
CA ALA A 338 45.66 6.40 -9.14
C ALA A 338 46.04 7.81 -8.70
N ALA A 339 46.12 8.08 -7.40
CA ALA A 339 46.58 9.37 -6.86
C ALA A 339 48.07 9.65 -7.16
N PHE A 340 48.92 8.61 -7.21
CA PHE A 340 50.33 8.72 -7.58
C PHE A 340 50.54 8.97 -9.08
N LEU A 341 49.78 8.28 -9.95
CA LEU A 341 49.79 8.51 -11.40
C LEU A 341 49.19 9.88 -11.78
N LEU A 342 48.20 10.37 -11.02
CA LEU A 342 47.64 11.73 -11.14
C LEU A 342 48.68 12.82 -10.81
N ALA A 343 49.56 12.58 -9.85
CA ALA A 343 50.65 13.49 -9.47
C ALA A 343 51.80 13.51 -10.49
N ILE A 344 52.03 12.40 -11.22
CA ILE A 344 53.00 12.31 -12.34
C ILE A 344 52.43 12.99 -13.60
N ALA A 345 51.15 12.78 -13.91
CA ALA A 345 50.47 13.44 -15.05
C ALA A 345 50.45 14.97 -14.92
N ASN A 346 50.28 15.51 -13.69
CA ASN A 346 50.30 16.95 -13.41
C ASN A 346 51.71 17.58 -13.44
N LYS A 347 52.78 16.78 -13.53
CA LYS A 347 54.16 17.27 -13.56
C LYS A 347 54.81 17.16 -14.94
N VAL A 348 54.29 16.32 -15.84
CA VAL A 348 54.95 15.94 -17.11
C VAL A 348 54.31 16.54 -18.37
N THR A 349 53.02 16.93 -18.37
CA THR A 349 52.37 17.51 -19.58
C THR A 349 51.53 18.75 -19.28
N PRO A 350 52.07 19.97 -19.50
CA PRO A 350 51.41 21.26 -19.29
C PRO A 350 50.31 21.63 -20.31
N ARG A 351 49.74 20.69 -21.08
CA ARG A 351 48.76 21.02 -22.12
C ARG A 351 47.65 19.98 -22.22
N PHE A 352 46.43 20.48 -22.01
CA PHE A 352 45.14 19.86 -22.25
C PHE A 352 45.07 19.05 -23.55
N GLU A 353 44.58 17.81 -23.46
CA GLU A 353 43.71 17.24 -24.49
C GLU A 353 42.54 16.50 -23.81
N LEU A 354 41.32 16.95 -24.08
CA LEU A 354 40.07 16.52 -23.43
C LEU A 354 39.70 15.03 -23.62
N ASN A 355 40.43 14.27 -24.44
CA ASN A 355 40.08 12.89 -24.78
C ASN A 355 40.50 11.86 -23.72
N GLY A 356 41.53 12.14 -22.92
CA GLY A 356 42.00 11.21 -21.88
C GLY A 356 41.02 11.09 -20.71
N PHE A 357 40.53 12.24 -20.23
CA PHE A 357 39.65 12.30 -19.05
C PHE A 357 38.28 11.67 -19.31
N PHE A 358 37.72 11.85 -20.51
CA PHE A 358 36.43 11.26 -20.89
C PHE A 358 36.49 9.74 -20.99
N ASN A 359 37.57 9.18 -21.55
CA ASN A 359 37.77 7.73 -21.59
C ASN A 359 37.99 7.14 -20.19
N THR A 360 38.70 7.84 -19.31
CA THR A 360 38.88 7.42 -17.92
C THR A 360 37.56 7.46 -17.13
N TYR A 361 36.71 8.47 -17.37
CA TYR A 361 35.38 8.57 -16.77
C TYR A 361 34.43 7.47 -17.26
N LEU A 362 34.45 7.17 -18.57
CA LEU A 362 33.63 6.12 -19.17
C LEU A 362 34.01 4.73 -18.62
N ILE A 363 35.30 4.45 -18.44
CA ILE A 363 35.78 3.17 -17.88
C ILE A 363 35.39 3.04 -16.41
N ALA A 364 35.51 4.11 -15.61
CA ALA A 364 35.09 4.08 -14.20
C ALA A 364 33.57 3.87 -14.07
N LEU A 365 32.78 4.52 -14.94
CA LEU A 365 31.32 4.35 -14.98
C LEU A 365 30.94 2.91 -15.35
N VAL A 366 31.61 2.32 -16.35
CA VAL A 366 31.38 0.94 -16.80
C VAL A 366 31.72 -0.07 -15.69
N ILE A 367 32.81 0.13 -14.93
CA ILE A 367 33.19 -0.75 -13.82
C ILE A 367 32.14 -0.73 -12.71
N VAL A 368 31.68 0.46 -12.30
CA VAL A 368 30.66 0.61 -11.24
C VAL A 368 29.33 0.02 -11.67
N VAL A 369 28.94 0.17 -12.94
CA VAL A 369 27.72 -0.43 -13.48
C VAL A 369 27.82 -1.96 -13.53
N ILE A 370 28.96 -2.51 -13.96
CA ILE A 370 29.18 -3.97 -14.01
C ILE A 370 29.18 -4.59 -12.61
N GLU A 371 29.85 -3.99 -11.62
CA GLU A 371 29.85 -4.49 -10.24
C GLU A 371 28.45 -4.48 -9.62
N ASN A 372 27.67 -3.42 -9.82
CA ASN A 372 26.31 -3.33 -9.28
C ASN A 372 25.34 -4.29 -9.98
N VAL A 373 25.51 -4.51 -11.29
CA VAL A 373 24.74 -5.53 -12.03
C VAL A 373 25.12 -6.93 -11.54
N LEU A 374 26.41 -7.26 -11.39
CA LEU A 374 26.85 -8.56 -10.88
C LEU A 374 26.34 -8.83 -9.46
N HIS A 375 26.36 -7.83 -8.58
CA HIS A 375 25.82 -7.95 -7.23
C HIS A 375 24.29 -8.10 -7.16
N ALA A 376 23.56 -7.58 -8.17
CA ALA A 376 22.11 -7.73 -8.25
C ALA A 376 21.68 -9.11 -8.80
N PHE A 377 22.53 -9.77 -9.59
CA PHE A 377 22.21 -11.05 -10.25
C PHE A 377 22.81 -12.30 -9.57
N ILE A 378 23.77 -12.13 -8.65
CA ILE A 378 24.33 -13.25 -7.87
C ILE A 378 23.73 -13.21 -6.46
N PRO A 379 22.72 -14.05 -6.14
CA PRO A 379 22.21 -14.15 -4.77
C PRO A 379 23.35 -14.68 -3.88
N ARG A 380 23.60 -13.95 -2.78
CA ARG A 380 24.64 -14.26 -1.80
C ARG A 380 24.54 -15.75 -1.39
N LEU A 381 25.61 -16.50 -1.62
CA LEU A 381 25.89 -17.77 -0.92
C LEU A 381 26.29 -17.49 0.52
#